data_AF-A0AAV4MQ97-F1
#
_entry.id   AF-A0AAV4MQ97-F1
#
_cell.length_a   1.000
_cell.length_b   1.000
_cell.length_c   1.000
_cell.angle_alpha   90.00
_cell.angle_beta   90.00
_cell.angle_gamma   90.00
#
_symmetry.space_group_name_H-M   'P 1'
#
loop_
_entity.id
_entity.type
_entity.pdbx_description
1 polymer ?
#
loop_
_entity_poly.entity_id
_entity_poly.type
_entity_poly.pdbx_seq_one_letter_code
_entity_poly.pdbx_strand_id
1 'polypeptide(L)'
;MKKGSKEGLPEIPPDTAENNPLLRNNSIPPFNELTTEKCVNAIGKLVIEYESGIHHMDQKLYDSEIERNIQNIILPLDRLSGPLDFAWGVFKILYTVRRNDSIADAYIRHVPLGLFHFKWSEIQWKTLEELKENEKQFTEPVQRIINKHLLESRLSGMDLSDKAYRHFQSIMRKLDTHRQNYKGKLMEVTSKFSQDLEFSDVKNFPRDLLKLIALDPSNASKGPWRLTLDPHAYEQFLKYCDNRLLRWNVYYANNVRASSTSGQDLNNSIEIEEIRHQRSELARVLGYKSFAEMSMSTKMAGSIENVLEMLTTLHIKSQDSTFKEIRELQDFANKNGFQDSLQLWDIPYYQRLHKEELFNIDDDVVRQYFPLQAVLEGVFNLCQNLFNITIKECDEKIEAWHADVKFYKIFDASGKEIASFYLDPYSRSEEKLSGSLMEIGRSKGFYH
;
A
#
# COMPACT_ATOMS: atom_id res chain seq x y z
N MET A 1 37.39 0.19 -11.10
CA MET A 1 37.30 1.67 -11.18
C MET A 1 35.96 2.08 -10.58
N LYS A 2 36.00 3.00 -9.61
CA LYS A 2 34.94 3.28 -8.62
C LYS A 2 33.57 3.60 -9.25
N LYS A 3 32.57 2.75 -9.00
CA LYS A 3 31.13 3.10 -9.08
C LYS A 3 30.74 3.70 -7.73
N GLY A 4 30.74 5.03 -7.65
CA GLY A 4 30.28 5.78 -6.50
C GLY A 4 30.08 7.22 -6.95
N SER A 5 28.83 7.65 -7.02
CA SER A 5 28.45 9.04 -7.28
C SER A 5 29.04 9.91 -6.17
N LYS A 6 30.01 10.77 -6.52
CA LYS A 6 30.44 11.88 -5.68
C LYS A 6 29.39 12.99 -5.73
N GLU A 7 28.22 12.74 -5.17
CA GLU A 7 27.42 13.82 -4.59
C GLU A 7 27.95 13.97 -3.16
N GLY A 8 28.23 15.21 -2.72
CA GLY A 8 28.74 15.45 -1.38
C GLY A 8 27.82 14.78 -0.36
N LEU A 9 28.37 13.90 0.48
CA LEU A 9 27.61 13.24 1.54
C LEU A 9 26.87 14.33 2.33
N PRO A 10 25.54 14.23 2.52
CA PRO A 10 24.83 15.17 3.36
C PRO A 10 25.51 15.23 4.74
N GLU A 11 25.57 16.41 5.35
CA GLU A 11 26.07 16.54 6.73
C GLU A 11 25.37 15.52 7.61
N ILE A 12 26.16 14.71 8.33
CA ILE A 12 25.61 13.70 9.24
C ILE A 12 24.83 14.46 10.31
N PRO A 13 23.50 14.23 10.44
CA PRO A 13 22.75 14.87 11.49
C PRO A 13 23.40 14.57 12.86
N PRO A 14 23.54 15.56 13.76
CA PRO A 14 24.21 15.39 15.05
C PRO A 14 23.42 14.52 16.05
N ASP A 15 22.37 13.85 15.57
CA ASP A 15 21.46 13.05 16.37
C ASP A 15 22.16 11.82 16.94
N THR A 16 21.89 11.53 18.21
CA THR A 16 22.32 10.35 18.95
C THR A 16 21.10 9.66 19.55
N ALA A 17 21.25 8.43 20.03
CA ALA A 17 20.16 7.76 20.75
C ALA A 17 19.71 8.53 22.01
N GLU A 18 20.51 9.49 22.51
CA GLU A 18 20.13 10.33 23.65
C GLU A 18 19.13 11.43 23.25
N ASN A 19 19.32 12.08 22.09
CA ASN A 19 18.50 13.23 21.67
C ASN A 19 17.44 12.88 20.60
N ASN A 20 17.59 11.77 19.89
CA ASN A 20 16.64 11.29 18.89
C ASN A 20 16.13 9.89 19.27
N PRO A 21 14.89 9.78 19.77
CA PRO A 21 14.37 8.50 20.24
C PRO A 21 14.14 7.48 19.13
N LEU A 22 14.08 7.89 17.86
CA LEU A 22 13.90 6.96 16.74
C LEU A 22 15.14 6.08 16.50
N LEU A 23 16.29 6.48 17.02
CA LEU A 23 17.52 5.68 17.01
C LEU A 23 17.52 4.56 18.08
N ARG A 24 16.48 4.49 18.94
CA ARG A 24 16.30 3.44 19.96
C ARG A 24 15.39 2.33 19.41
N ASN A 25 15.98 1.30 18.81
CA ASN A 25 15.23 0.21 18.15
C ASN A 25 14.84 -0.96 19.09
N ASN A 26 15.17 -0.88 20.37
CA ASN A 26 14.96 -1.96 21.34
C ASN A 26 13.65 -1.86 22.14
N SER A 27 12.93 -0.74 22.04
CA SER A 27 11.68 -0.48 22.76
C SER A 27 10.52 -0.17 21.82
N ILE A 28 9.34 -0.04 22.41
CA ILE A 28 8.19 0.57 21.75
C ILE A 28 8.55 2.00 21.32
N PRO A 29 8.17 2.47 20.11
CA PRO A 29 8.45 3.82 19.66
C PRO A 29 7.72 4.88 20.52
N PRO A 30 8.41 5.94 20.99
CA PRO A 30 7.76 7.01 21.74
C PRO A 30 7.09 8.03 20.79
N PHE A 31 5.90 7.69 20.30
CA PHE A 31 5.19 8.43 19.24
C PHE A 31 4.92 9.92 19.52
N ASN A 32 4.80 10.34 20.77
CA ASN A 32 4.59 11.74 21.18
C ASN A 32 5.87 12.56 21.08
N GLU A 33 7.05 11.94 21.21
CA GLU A 33 8.34 12.61 21.09
C GLU A 33 8.83 12.75 19.64
N LEU A 34 8.19 12.03 18.70
CA LEU A 34 8.56 11.98 17.29
C LEU A 34 8.01 13.17 16.51
N THR A 35 8.91 14.02 16.03
CA THR A 35 8.63 15.10 15.08
C THR A 35 9.07 14.70 13.67
N THR A 36 8.57 15.41 12.64
CA THR A 36 9.00 15.21 11.25
C THR A 36 10.51 15.33 11.11
N GLU A 37 11.11 16.33 11.76
CA GLU A 37 12.56 16.59 11.73
C GLU A 37 13.34 15.43 12.34
N LYS A 38 12.96 14.96 13.54
CA LYS A 38 13.59 13.79 14.17
C LYS A 38 13.50 12.54 13.29
N CYS A 39 12.37 12.33 12.61
CA CYS A 39 12.23 11.20 11.69
C CYS A 39 13.19 11.31 10.50
N VAL A 40 13.22 12.46 9.84
CA VAL A 40 14.09 12.72 8.67
C VAL A 40 15.56 12.58 9.05
N ASN A 41 15.98 13.19 10.16
CA ASN A 41 17.37 13.15 10.60
C ASN A 41 17.82 11.74 11.01
N ALA A 42 16.97 10.99 11.74
CA ALA A 42 17.26 9.61 12.08
C ALA A 42 17.43 8.74 10.83
N ILE A 43 16.54 8.86 9.84
CA ILE A 43 16.64 8.12 8.57
C ILE A 43 17.92 8.50 7.83
N GLY A 44 18.22 9.81 7.71
CA GLY A 44 19.44 10.28 7.06
C GLY A 44 20.70 9.70 7.70
N LYS A 45 20.77 9.70 9.04
CA LYS A 45 21.87 9.11 9.79
C LYS A 45 21.97 7.60 9.59
N LEU A 46 20.85 6.88 9.74
CA LEU A 46 20.81 5.42 9.63
C LEU A 46 21.16 4.92 8.22
N VAL A 47 20.84 5.68 7.17
CA VAL A 47 21.30 5.36 5.81
C VAL A 47 22.82 5.47 5.69
N ILE A 48 23.44 6.50 6.27
CA ILE A 48 24.89 6.68 6.26
C ILE A 48 25.58 5.56 7.05
N GLU A 49 25.04 5.20 8.21
CA GLU A 49 25.55 4.09 9.03
C GLU A 49 25.41 2.75 8.30
N TYR A 50 24.26 2.50 7.67
CA TYR A 50 24.04 1.32 6.83
C TYR A 50 25.06 1.28 5.69
N GLU A 51 25.19 2.34 4.89
CA GLU A 51 26.11 2.40 3.75
C GLU A 51 27.57 2.19 4.19
N SER A 52 27.98 2.82 5.30
CA SER A 52 29.32 2.65 5.87
C SER A 52 29.56 1.22 6.34
N GLY A 53 28.57 0.60 6.99
CA GLY A 53 28.63 -0.79 7.44
C GLY A 53 28.72 -1.77 6.28
N ILE A 54 27.93 -1.55 5.22
CA ILE A 54 28.01 -2.32 3.97
C ILE A 54 29.39 -2.17 3.34
N HIS A 55 29.91 -0.95 3.23
CA HIS A 55 31.22 -0.72 2.63
C HIS A 55 32.34 -1.44 3.39
N HIS A 56 32.30 -1.41 4.72
CA HIS A 56 33.26 -2.11 5.57
C HIS A 56 33.16 -3.63 5.43
N MET A 57 31.94 -4.17 5.41
CA MET A 57 31.71 -5.59 5.16
C MET A 57 32.25 -6.01 3.79
N ASP A 58 31.94 -5.25 2.74
CA ASP A 58 32.38 -5.52 1.37
C ASP A 58 33.90 -5.46 1.22
N GLN A 59 34.58 -4.53 1.91
CA GLN A 59 36.04 -4.47 1.97
C GLN A 59 36.62 -5.76 2.58
N LYS A 60 36.09 -6.22 3.71
CA LYS A 60 36.55 -7.47 4.35
C LYS A 60 36.38 -8.69 3.45
N LEU A 61 35.29 -8.74 2.67
CA LEU A 61 35.05 -9.81 1.69
C LEU A 61 36.00 -9.71 0.49
N TYR A 62 36.38 -8.51 0.09
CA TYR A 62 37.32 -8.25 -1.00
C TYR A 62 38.76 -8.62 -0.61
N ASP A 63 39.18 -8.18 0.58
CA ASP A 63 40.51 -8.43 1.13
C ASP A 63 40.66 -9.86 1.69
N SER A 64 39.59 -10.66 1.61
CA SER A 64 39.54 -12.05 2.10
C SER A 64 39.84 -12.19 3.61
N GLU A 65 39.55 -11.15 4.39
CA GLU A 65 39.65 -11.16 5.86
C GLU A 65 38.57 -12.03 6.50
N ILE A 66 37.42 -12.15 5.83
CA ILE A 66 36.31 -13.01 6.25
C ILE A 66 35.91 -13.94 5.10
N GLU A 67 35.50 -15.16 5.44
CA GLU A 67 35.06 -16.15 4.47
C GLU A 67 33.74 -15.73 3.79
N ARG A 68 33.66 -15.99 2.49
CA ARG A 68 32.46 -15.82 1.66
C ARG A 68 31.42 -16.91 1.94
N ASN A 69 30.69 -16.75 3.03
CA ASN A 69 29.61 -17.67 3.41
C ASN A 69 28.33 -16.92 3.79
N ILE A 70 27.22 -17.66 3.91
CA ILE A 70 25.90 -17.07 4.18
C ILE A 70 25.86 -16.31 5.51
N GLN A 71 26.59 -16.80 6.51
CA GLN A 71 26.63 -16.22 7.85
C GLN A 71 27.30 -14.85 7.84
N ASN A 72 28.36 -14.69 7.05
CA ASN A 72 29.14 -13.46 6.94
C ASN A 72 28.53 -12.43 5.98
N ILE A 73 27.44 -12.77 5.28
CA ILE A 73 26.73 -11.86 4.37
C ILE A 73 25.33 -11.56 4.90
N ILE A 74 24.49 -12.57 5.08
CA ILE A 74 23.09 -12.35 5.44
C ILE A 74 22.95 -11.82 6.86
N LEU A 75 23.74 -12.31 7.83
CA LEU A 75 23.62 -11.79 9.20
C LEU A 75 24.04 -10.34 9.35
N PRO A 76 25.20 -9.92 8.83
CA PRO A 76 25.56 -8.51 8.93
C PRO A 76 24.57 -7.63 8.19
N LEU A 77 24.03 -8.08 7.05
CA LEU A 77 22.99 -7.35 6.32
C LEU A 77 21.72 -7.16 7.15
N ASP A 78 21.17 -8.22 7.75
CA ASP A 78 19.97 -8.15 8.60
C ASP A 78 20.21 -7.25 9.83
N ARG A 79 21.41 -7.34 10.44
CA ARG A 79 21.81 -6.48 11.57
C ARG A 79 21.95 -5.01 11.18
N LEU A 80 22.52 -4.74 10.00
CA LEU A 80 22.72 -3.38 9.49
C LEU A 80 21.39 -2.76 9.05
N SER A 81 20.48 -3.52 8.44
CA SER A 81 19.20 -2.99 7.95
C SER A 81 18.20 -2.77 9.08
N GLY A 82 18.20 -3.62 10.12
CA GLY A 82 17.20 -3.61 11.19
C GLY A 82 16.89 -2.23 11.81
N PRO A 83 17.89 -1.41 12.21
CA PRO A 83 17.65 -0.05 12.69
C PRO A 83 16.98 0.87 11.66
N LEU A 84 17.40 0.83 10.39
CA LEU A 84 16.82 1.61 9.31
C LEU A 84 15.38 1.17 9.01
N ASP A 85 15.14 -0.14 8.95
CA ASP A 85 13.82 -0.75 8.73
C ASP A 85 12.83 -0.35 9.82
N PHE A 86 13.29 -0.37 11.09
CA PHE A 86 12.51 0.09 12.23
C PHE A 86 12.16 1.59 12.12
N ALA A 87 13.16 2.45 11.92
CA ALA A 87 12.95 3.89 11.83
C ALA A 87 12.02 4.26 10.67
N TRP A 88 12.22 3.62 9.52
CA TRP A 88 11.38 3.81 8.34
C TRP A 88 9.94 3.32 8.57
N GLY A 89 9.77 2.15 9.19
CA GLY A 89 8.46 1.60 9.55
C GLY A 89 7.68 2.51 10.49
N VAL A 90 8.33 3.08 11.51
CA VAL A 90 7.71 4.04 12.43
C VAL A 90 7.33 5.33 11.72
N PHE A 91 8.18 5.86 10.84
CA PHE A 91 7.85 7.05 10.06
C PHE A 91 6.67 6.80 9.11
N LYS A 92 6.61 5.61 8.51
CA LYS A 92 5.47 5.15 7.72
C LYS A 92 4.19 5.08 8.56
N ILE A 93 4.25 4.53 9.77
CA ILE A 93 3.10 4.52 10.69
C ILE A 93 2.59 5.94 10.88
N LEU A 94 3.45 6.90 11.25
CA LEU A 94 3.08 8.31 11.41
C LEU A 94 2.47 8.91 10.13
N TYR A 95 3.04 8.61 8.97
CA TYR A 95 2.49 9.01 7.67
C TYR A 95 1.07 8.46 7.43
N THR A 96 0.77 7.25 7.92
CA THR A 96 -0.55 6.62 7.74
C THR A 96 -1.60 7.06 8.76
N VAL A 97 -1.21 7.38 10.00
CA VAL A 97 -2.17 7.58 11.12
C VAL A 97 -2.20 8.98 11.72
N ARG A 98 -1.18 9.81 11.44
CA ARG A 98 -1.02 11.20 11.92
C ARG A 98 -0.46 12.08 10.80
N ARG A 99 -1.05 11.94 9.61
CA ARG A 99 -0.70 12.65 8.40
C ARG A 99 -0.99 14.15 8.54
N ASN A 100 0.00 14.97 8.22
CA ASN A 100 -0.15 16.38 7.90
C ASN A 100 0.79 16.70 6.72
N ASP A 101 0.72 17.90 6.16
CA ASP A 101 1.53 18.26 4.98
C ASP A 101 3.03 18.10 5.24
N SER A 102 3.51 18.45 6.43
CA SER A 102 4.91 18.28 6.82
C SER A 102 5.37 16.82 6.79
N ILE A 103 4.63 15.93 7.45
CA ILE A 103 4.93 14.49 7.50
C ILE A 103 4.75 13.85 6.12
N ALA A 104 3.69 14.21 5.39
CA ALA A 104 3.41 13.67 4.07
C ALA A 104 4.51 14.00 3.06
N ASP A 105 4.88 15.28 2.96
CA ASP A 105 5.92 15.73 2.04
C ASP A 105 7.29 15.15 2.43
N ALA A 106 7.62 15.15 3.72
CA ALA A 106 8.86 14.57 4.21
C ALA A 106 8.94 13.07 3.92
N TYR A 107 7.89 12.30 4.24
CA TYR A 107 7.87 10.86 3.98
C TYR A 107 8.03 10.56 2.49
N ILE A 108 7.23 11.20 1.62
CA ILE A 108 7.26 10.98 0.16
C ILE A 108 8.66 11.31 -0.42
N ARG A 109 9.28 12.42 0.00
CA ARG A 109 10.62 12.81 -0.47
C ARG A 109 11.72 11.82 -0.05
N HIS A 110 11.57 11.17 1.10
CA HIS A 110 12.62 10.29 1.66
C HIS A 110 12.37 8.79 1.43
N VAL A 111 11.31 8.40 0.70
CA VAL A 111 11.09 7.00 0.27
C VAL A 111 12.34 6.35 -0.33
N PRO A 112 13.11 7.01 -1.23
CA PRO A 112 14.32 6.41 -1.79
C PRO A 112 15.39 6.07 -0.74
N LEU A 113 15.45 6.82 0.37
CA LEU A 113 16.38 6.57 1.47
C LEU A 113 15.89 5.43 2.37
N GLY A 114 14.60 5.40 2.70
CA GLY A 114 14.01 4.33 3.50
C GLY A 114 14.11 2.96 2.84
N LEU A 115 14.15 2.90 1.51
CA LEU A 115 14.29 1.66 0.73
C LEU A 115 15.74 1.38 0.30
N PHE A 116 16.73 2.10 0.86
CA PHE A 116 18.12 2.01 0.41
C PHE A 116 18.73 0.62 0.64
N HIS A 117 18.32 -0.07 1.72
CA HIS A 117 18.84 -1.38 2.09
C HIS A 117 18.52 -2.50 1.08
N PHE A 118 17.61 -2.29 0.13
CA PHE A 118 17.33 -3.26 -0.94
C PHE A 118 18.42 -3.29 -2.03
N LYS A 119 19.43 -2.43 -1.97
CA LYS A 119 20.56 -2.43 -2.92
C LYS A 119 21.66 -3.37 -2.44
N TRP A 120 22.07 -4.27 -3.34
CA TRP A 120 23.21 -5.18 -3.13
C TRP A 120 24.45 -4.68 -3.85
N SER A 121 25.61 -5.02 -3.32
CA SER A 121 26.88 -4.75 -3.98
C SER A 121 27.29 -5.90 -4.91
N GLU A 122 28.21 -5.62 -5.83
CA GLU A 122 28.73 -6.62 -6.77
C GLU A 122 29.39 -7.81 -6.05
N ILE A 123 30.09 -7.56 -4.94
CA ILE A 123 30.76 -8.63 -4.16
C ILE A 123 29.75 -9.50 -3.43
N GLN A 124 28.68 -8.92 -2.87
CA GLN A 124 27.61 -9.67 -2.24
C GLN A 124 26.88 -10.54 -3.27
N TRP A 125 26.54 -9.97 -4.43
CA TRP A 125 25.87 -10.70 -5.51
C TRP A 125 26.71 -11.87 -6.01
N LYS A 126 27.99 -11.66 -6.35
CA LYS A 126 28.90 -12.75 -6.76
C LYS A 126 29.02 -13.84 -5.71
N THR A 127 29.07 -13.46 -4.44
CA THR A 127 29.11 -14.46 -3.37
C THR A 127 27.82 -15.27 -3.30
N LEU A 128 26.65 -14.65 -3.48
CA LEU A 128 25.39 -15.39 -3.54
C LEU A 128 25.34 -16.33 -4.75
N GLU A 129 25.93 -15.96 -5.89
CA GLU A 129 26.07 -16.86 -7.04
C GLU A 129 26.97 -18.07 -6.72
N GLU A 130 28.13 -17.85 -6.11
CA GLU A 130 29.02 -18.93 -5.65
C GLU A 130 28.31 -19.87 -4.66
N LEU A 131 27.54 -19.31 -3.71
CA LEU A 131 26.77 -20.10 -2.73
C LEU A 131 25.61 -20.86 -3.38
N LYS A 132 25.02 -20.32 -4.45
CA LYS A 132 23.93 -20.96 -5.19
C LYS A 132 24.38 -22.26 -5.87
N GLU A 133 25.63 -22.36 -6.32
CA GLU A 133 26.17 -23.59 -6.91
C GLU A 133 26.12 -24.79 -5.94
N ASN A 134 26.26 -24.51 -4.64
CA ASN A 134 26.25 -25.51 -3.58
C ASN A 134 24.97 -25.45 -2.72
N GLU A 135 23.87 -24.89 -3.22
CA GLU A 135 22.69 -24.54 -2.40
C GLU A 135 22.07 -25.74 -1.66
N LYS A 136 22.24 -26.95 -2.20
CA LYS A 136 21.70 -28.21 -1.65
C LYS A 136 22.25 -28.54 -0.27
N GLN A 137 23.35 -27.92 0.15
CA GLN A 137 23.89 -28.07 1.50
C GLN A 137 23.13 -27.23 2.54
N PHE A 138 22.31 -26.27 2.11
CA PHE A 138 21.57 -25.39 3.00
C PHE A 138 20.13 -25.87 3.22
N THR A 139 19.54 -25.47 4.35
CA THR A 139 18.11 -25.65 4.63
C THR A 139 17.24 -24.88 3.62
N GLU A 140 16.00 -25.32 3.40
CA GLU A 140 15.04 -24.66 2.50
C GLU A 140 14.89 -23.14 2.75
N PRO A 141 14.77 -22.62 3.99
CA PRO A 141 14.66 -21.19 4.22
C PRO A 141 15.88 -20.39 3.72
N VAL A 142 17.08 -20.94 3.90
CA VAL A 142 18.31 -20.31 3.43
C VAL A 142 18.39 -20.32 1.90
N GLN A 143 18.01 -21.44 1.26
CA GLN A 143 17.92 -21.49 -0.21
C GLN A 143 16.94 -20.43 -0.73
N ARG A 144 15.80 -20.25 -0.06
CA ARG A 144 14.81 -19.23 -0.42
C ARG A 144 15.35 -17.82 -0.29
N ILE A 145 16.12 -17.52 0.76
CA ILE A 145 16.79 -16.22 0.95
C ILE A 145 17.77 -15.95 -0.20
N ILE A 146 18.66 -16.92 -0.52
CA ILE A 146 19.62 -16.79 -1.62
C ILE A 146 18.90 -16.54 -2.94
N ASN A 147 17.89 -17.35 -3.27
CA ASN A 147 17.14 -17.25 -4.52
C ASN A 147 16.39 -15.92 -4.64
N LYS A 148 15.78 -15.45 -3.55
CA LYS A 148 15.10 -14.16 -3.50
C LYS A 148 16.08 -13.02 -3.82
N HIS A 149 17.22 -12.98 -3.15
CA HIS A 149 18.17 -11.88 -3.32
C HIS A 149 18.88 -11.88 -4.67
N LEU A 150 19.19 -13.06 -5.23
CA LEU A 150 19.70 -13.17 -6.60
C LEU A 150 18.68 -12.63 -7.62
N LEU A 151 17.40 -12.96 -7.45
CA LEU A 151 16.34 -12.45 -8.31
C LEU A 151 16.19 -10.92 -8.20
N GLU A 152 16.13 -10.38 -6.98
CA GLU A 152 16.04 -8.94 -6.73
C GLU A 152 17.24 -8.17 -7.33
N SER A 153 18.44 -8.74 -7.19
CA SER A 153 19.68 -8.21 -7.77
C SER A 153 19.63 -8.18 -9.30
N ARG A 154 19.18 -9.26 -9.93
CA ARG A 154 18.99 -9.32 -11.39
C ARG A 154 17.96 -8.29 -11.86
N LEU A 155 16.81 -8.18 -11.18
CA LEU A 155 15.76 -7.21 -11.50
C LEU A 155 16.21 -5.75 -11.28
N SER A 156 17.24 -5.53 -10.47
CA SER A 156 17.92 -4.24 -10.30
C SER A 156 18.98 -3.96 -11.36
N GLY A 157 19.19 -4.89 -12.30
CA GLY A 157 20.13 -4.76 -13.41
C GLY A 157 21.59 -5.05 -13.05
N MET A 158 21.88 -5.76 -11.95
CA MET A 158 23.27 -6.03 -11.54
C MET A 158 24.05 -6.89 -12.53
N ASP A 159 23.36 -7.78 -13.24
CA ASP A 159 23.93 -8.67 -14.27
C ASP A 159 24.11 -7.97 -15.64
N LEU A 160 23.82 -6.66 -15.72
CA LEU A 160 23.92 -5.91 -16.97
C LEU A 160 25.33 -5.36 -17.20
N SER A 161 25.79 -5.42 -18.45
CA SER A 161 26.97 -4.65 -18.88
C SER A 161 26.79 -3.15 -18.61
N ASP A 162 27.89 -2.40 -18.44
CA ASP A 162 27.82 -0.95 -18.16
C ASP A 162 26.97 -0.16 -19.17
N LYS A 163 27.00 -0.54 -20.45
CA LYS A 163 26.18 0.08 -21.49
C LYS A 163 24.69 -0.23 -21.28
N ALA A 164 24.36 -1.50 -21.03
CA ALA A 164 22.99 -1.93 -20.78
C ALA A 164 22.44 -1.35 -19.47
N TYR A 165 23.27 -1.25 -18.43
CA TYR A 165 22.90 -0.65 -17.14
C TYR A 165 22.56 0.83 -17.25
N ARG A 166 23.34 1.63 -18.01
CA ARG A 166 22.99 3.04 -18.28
C ARG A 166 21.66 3.17 -19.03
N HIS A 167 21.38 2.26 -19.95
CA HIS A 167 20.11 2.23 -20.66
C HIS A 167 18.95 1.86 -19.72
N PHE A 168 19.12 0.83 -18.89
CA PHE A 168 18.19 0.46 -17.82
C PHE A 168 17.86 1.64 -16.90
N GLN A 169 18.87 2.37 -16.41
CA GLN A 169 18.65 3.56 -15.57
C GLN A 169 17.88 4.66 -16.31
N SER A 170 18.14 4.86 -17.60
CA SER A 170 17.39 5.81 -18.43
C SER A 170 15.91 5.41 -18.57
N ILE A 171 15.63 4.13 -18.81
CA ILE A 171 14.27 3.57 -18.88
C ILE A 171 13.54 3.80 -17.56
N MET A 172 14.17 3.46 -16.43
CA MET A 172 13.59 3.62 -15.09
C MET A 172 13.21 5.09 -14.81
N ARG A 173 14.11 6.04 -15.10
CA ARG A 173 13.82 7.47 -14.94
C ARG A 173 12.63 7.92 -15.79
N LYS A 174 12.57 7.52 -17.06
CA LYS A 174 11.44 7.85 -17.94
C LYS A 174 10.14 7.25 -17.41
N LEU A 175 10.16 5.98 -17.02
CA LEU A 175 9.01 5.28 -16.47
C LEU A 175 8.46 5.98 -15.22
N ASP A 176 9.34 6.44 -14.32
CA ASP A 176 8.94 7.19 -13.13
C ASP A 176 8.35 8.55 -13.50
N THR A 177 8.96 9.30 -14.42
CA THR A 177 8.40 10.57 -14.93
C THR A 177 6.99 10.38 -15.49
N HIS A 178 6.78 9.42 -16.39
CA HIS A 178 5.46 9.19 -16.99
C HIS A 178 4.42 8.72 -15.99
N ARG A 179 4.82 7.92 -14.98
CA ARG A 179 3.92 7.54 -13.87
C ARG A 179 3.50 8.73 -13.02
N GLN A 180 4.41 9.66 -12.73
CA GLN A 180 4.06 10.85 -11.95
C GLN A 180 3.17 11.79 -12.75
N ASN A 181 3.46 12.00 -14.04
CA ASN A 181 2.60 12.78 -14.93
C ASN A 181 1.20 12.18 -15.02
N TYR A 182 1.10 10.84 -15.20
CA TYR A 182 -0.18 10.14 -15.23
C TYR A 182 -1.03 10.39 -13.97
N LYS A 183 -0.40 10.26 -12.79
CA LYS A 183 -1.07 10.49 -11.51
C LYS A 183 -1.48 11.95 -11.33
N GLY A 184 -0.58 12.88 -11.63
CA GLY A 184 -0.83 14.32 -11.52
C GLY A 184 -2.02 14.76 -12.37
N LYS A 185 -2.05 14.37 -13.64
CA LYS A 185 -3.16 14.67 -14.56
C LYS A 185 -4.49 14.10 -14.06
N LEU A 186 -4.49 12.85 -13.57
CA LEU A 186 -5.70 12.22 -13.03
C LEU A 186 -6.21 12.93 -11.77
N MET A 187 -5.31 13.31 -10.86
CA MET A 187 -5.66 14.07 -9.66
C MET A 187 -6.25 15.43 -10.02
N GLU A 188 -5.64 16.17 -10.95
CA GLU A 188 -6.12 17.48 -11.38
C GLU A 188 -7.50 17.42 -12.04
N VAL A 189 -7.75 16.44 -12.90
CA VAL A 189 -9.10 16.27 -13.49
C VAL A 189 -10.13 15.92 -12.41
N THR A 190 -9.74 15.05 -11.47
CA THR A 190 -10.62 14.65 -10.35
C THR A 190 -10.99 15.86 -9.48
N SER A 191 -10.04 16.76 -9.19
CA SER A 191 -10.30 17.95 -8.36
C SER A 191 -11.11 19.04 -9.08
N LYS A 192 -11.10 19.07 -10.41
CA LYS A 192 -11.86 20.06 -11.21
C LYS A 192 -13.35 19.76 -11.28
N PHE A 193 -13.76 18.50 -11.10
CA PHE A 193 -15.17 18.15 -11.13
C PHE A 193 -15.86 18.51 -9.81
N SER A 194 -17.00 19.18 -9.92
CA SER A 194 -17.95 19.31 -8.82
C SER A 194 -19.38 19.37 -9.36
N GLN A 195 -20.32 18.86 -8.57
CA GLN A 195 -21.75 18.92 -8.85
C GLN A 195 -22.45 19.45 -7.61
N ASP A 196 -23.00 20.67 -7.70
CA ASP A 196 -23.88 21.20 -6.67
C ASP A 196 -25.22 20.46 -6.70
N LEU A 197 -25.74 20.17 -5.51
CA LEU A 197 -26.97 19.38 -5.32
C LEU A 197 -28.01 20.18 -4.55
N GLU A 198 -29.27 20.01 -4.92
CA GLU A 198 -30.40 20.60 -4.22
C GLU A 198 -30.98 19.61 -3.19
N PHE A 199 -31.84 20.09 -2.30
CA PHE A 199 -32.49 19.24 -1.30
C PHE A 199 -33.25 18.07 -1.92
N SER A 200 -33.88 18.27 -3.08
CA SER A 200 -34.59 17.23 -3.83
C SER A 200 -33.69 16.07 -4.27
N ASP A 201 -32.40 16.33 -4.50
CA ASP A 201 -31.45 15.32 -4.97
C ASP A 201 -30.91 14.46 -3.83
N VAL A 202 -30.88 15.00 -2.60
CA VAL A 202 -30.23 14.38 -1.43
C VAL A 202 -31.19 13.89 -0.36
N LYS A 203 -32.50 14.11 -0.52
CA LYS A 203 -33.55 13.80 0.49
C LYS A 203 -33.49 12.37 1.04
N ASN A 204 -33.01 11.41 0.24
CA ASN A 204 -32.93 9.99 0.57
C ASN A 204 -31.49 9.53 0.88
N PHE A 205 -30.55 10.47 1.02
CA PHE A 205 -29.16 10.13 1.28
C PHE A 205 -28.98 9.74 2.75
N PRO A 206 -28.21 8.70 3.04
CA PRO A 206 -27.85 8.38 4.41
C PRO A 206 -27.05 9.54 5.01
N ARG A 207 -27.16 9.71 6.33
CA ARG A 207 -26.52 10.81 7.06
C ARG A 207 -25.00 10.88 6.83
N ASP A 208 -24.35 9.73 6.68
CA ASP A 208 -22.91 9.66 6.44
C ASP A 208 -22.53 10.21 5.06
N LEU A 209 -23.33 9.93 4.02
CA LEU A 209 -23.14 10.53 2.69
C LEU A 209 -23.39 12.04 2.73
N LEU A 210 -24.45 12.49 3.42
CA LEU A 210 -24.72 13.92 3.58
C LEU A 210 -23.54 14.65 4.24
N LYS A 211 -22.95 14.07 5.29
CA LYS A 211 -21.76 14.64 5.95
C LYS A 211 -20.55 14.72 5.04
N LEU A 212 -20.38 13.73 4.16
CA LEU A 212 -19.25 13.64 3.24
C LEU A 212 -19.28 14.72 2.15
N ILE A 213 -20.48 15.10 1.68
CA ILE A 213 -20.65 16.03 0.55
C ILE A 213 -21.11 17.43 0.98
N ALA A 214 -21.47 17.63 2.24
CA ALA A 214 -21.84 18.95 2.75
C ALA A 214 -20.61 19.88 2.79
N LEU A 215 -20.80 21.15 2.42
CA LEU A 215 -19.75 22.14 2.59
C LEU A 215 -19.46 22.43 4.08
N ASP A 216 -20.46 22.22 4.94
CA ASP A 216 -20.32 22.22 6.40
C ASP A 216 -20.83 20.88 6.98
N PRO A 217 -19.92 19.96 7.38
CA PRO A 217 -20.29 18.66 7.94
C PRO A 217 -21.12 18.73 9.23
N SER A 218 -21.02 19.83 9.99
CA SER A 218 -21.81 20.03 11.22
C SER A 218 -23.29 20.30 10.92
N ASN A 219 -23.58 20.81 9.73
CA ASN A 219 -24.92 21.13 9.24
C ASN A 219 -25.34 20.28 8.02
N ALA A 220 -24.82 19.05 7.95
CA ALA A 220 -24.98 18.15 6.81
C ALA A 220 -26.43 17.90 6.37
N SER A 221 -27.42 18.05 7.24
CA SER A 221 -28.84 17.86 6.90
C SER A 221 -29.51 19.06 6.23
N LYS A 222 -28.88 20.24 6.22
CA LYS A 222 -29.45 21.48 5.64
C LYS A 222 -28.71 21.96 4.39
N GLY A 223 -27.54 21.40 4.09
CA GLY A 223 -26.70 21.80 2.97
C GLY A 223 -26.01 23.13 3.21
N PRO A 224 -25.43 23.76 2.17
CA PRO A 224 -25.37 23.28 0.78
C PRO A 224 -24.49 22.02 0.62
N TRP A 225 -24.75 21.25 -0.44
CA TRP A 225 -24.02 20.03 -0.78
C TRP A 225 -23.31 20.16 -2.12
N ARG A 226 -22.08 19.67 -2.18
CA ARG A 226 -21.25 19.61 -3.38
C ARG A 226 -20.61 18.25 -3.49
N LEU A 227 -21.04 17.49 -4.50
CA LEU A 227 -20.43 16.21 -4.81
C LEU A 227 -19.13 16.41 -5.59
N THR A 228 -18.11 15.61 -5.26
CA THR A 228 -16.85 15.49 -5.99
C THR A 228 -16.68 14.06 -6.51
N LEU A 229 -15.61 13.80 -7.25
CA LEU A 229 -15.24 12.45 -7.69
C LEU A 229 -14.35 11.71 -6.68
N ASP A 230 -14.42 12.08 -5.40
CA ASP A 230 -13.90 11.24 -4.33
C ASP A 230 -14.52 9.83 -4.45
N PRO A 231 -13.72 8.74 -4.44
CA PRO A 231 -14.24 7.40 -4.67
C PRO A 231 -15.40 7.01 -3.73
N HIS A 232 -15.32 7.40 -2.46
CA HIS A 232 -16.35 7.04 -1.49
C HIS A 232 -17.64 7.84 -1.74
N ALA A 233 -17.51 9.15 -1.98
CA ALA A 233 -18.67 9.99 -2.32
C ALA A 233 -19.34 9.54 -3.62
N TYR A 234 -18.54 9.26 -4.66
CA TYR A 234 -18.99 8.76 -5.96
C TYR A 234 -19.77 7.44 -5.84
N GLU A 235 -19.21 6.45 -5.15
CA GLU A 235 -19.84 5.13 -5.00
C GLU A 235 -21.19 5.21 -4.26
N GLN A 236 -21.25 6.01 -3.18
CA GLN A 236 -22.47 6.20 -2.41
C GLN A 236 -23.50 7.01 -3.20
N PHE A 237 -23.07 8.04 -3.94
CA PHE A 237 -23.95 8.84 -4.79
C PHE A 237 -24.69 8.00 -5.83
N LEU A 238 -23.99 7.08 -6.52
CA LEU A 238 -24.63 6.19 -7.49
C LEU A 238 -25.65 5.23 -6.86
N LYS A 239 -25.54 4.91 -5.57
CA LYS A 239 -26.49 4.04 -4.85
C LYS A 239 -27.76 4.78 -4.39
N TYR A 240 -27.62 6.05 -3.99
CA TYR A 240 -28.70 6.78 -3.30
C TYR A 240 -29.31 7.94 -4.09
N CYS A 241 -28.67 8.43 -5.16
CA CYS A 241 -29.25 9.48 -6.00
C CYS A 241 -30.40 8.94 -6.84
N ASP A 242 -31.64 9.34 -6.53
CA ASP A 242 -32.83 8.97 -7.30
C ASP A 242 -32.80 9.59 -8.71
N ASN A 243 -32.16 10.75 -8.87
CA ASN A 243 -32.09 11.48 -10.13
C ASN A 243 -31.14 10.78 -11.12
N ARG A 244 -31.72 10.04 -12.07
CA ARG A 244 -30.98 9.28 -13.08
C ARG A 244 -30.04 10.13 -13.94
N LEU A 245 -30.43 11.36 -14.28
CA LEU A 245 -29.59 12.24 -15.08
C LEU A 245 -28.33 12.67 -14.32
N LEU A 246 -28.47 12.95 -13.01
CA LEU A 246 -27.31 13.24 -12.18
C LEU A 246 -26.42 12.01 -12.00
N ARG A 247 -27.00 10.81 -11.80
CA ARG A 247 -26.21 9.57 -11.79
C ARG A 247 -25.42 9.40 -13.08
N TRP A 248 -26.04 9.61 -14.24
CA TRP A 248 -25.36 9.56 -15.53
C TRP A 248 -24.25 10.60 -15.63
N ASN A 249 -24.50 11.87 -15.26
CA ASN A 249 -23.52 12.94 -15.35
C ASN A 249 -22.26 12.64 -14.53
N VAL A 250 -22.47 12.20 -13.27
CA VAL A 250 -21.40 11.85 -12.34
C VAL A 250 -20.65 10.60 -12.79
N TYR A 251 -21.38 9.56 -13.24
CA TYR A 251 -20.79 8.36 -13.82
C TYR A 251 -19.93 8.69 -15.04
N TYR A 252 -20.45 9.48 -15.97
CA TYR A 252 -19.75 9.87 -17.18
C TYR A 252 -18.48 10.64 -16.83
N ALA A 253 -18.59 11.68 -16.01
CA ALA A 253 -17.45 12.47 -15.55
C ALA A 253 -16.35 11.61 -14.91
N ASN A 254 -16.72 10.62 -14.08
CA ASN A 254 -15.78 9.69 -13.47
C ASN A 254 -15.05 8.80 -14.48
N ASN A 255 -15.77 8.29 -15.49
CA ASN A 255 -15.24 7.34 -16.49
C ASN A 255 -14.40 8.01 -17.57
N VAL A 256 -14.59 9.30 -17.84
CA VAL A 256 -13.83 10.04 -18.84
C VAL A 256 -12.68 10.86 -18.26
N ARG A 257 -12.36 10.69 -16.96
CA ARG A 257 -11.24 11.39 -16.32
C ARG A 257 -9.92 11.15 -17.04
N ALA A 258 -9.19 12.24 -17.26
CA ALA A 258 -7.89 12.23 -17.94
C ALA A 258 -7.93 11.53 -19.32
N SER A 259 -9.08 11.53 -19.98
CA SER A 259 -9.23 11.07 -21.36
C SER A 259 -9.10 12.24 -22.35
N SER A 260 -9.35 11.98 -23.62
CA SER A 260 -9.43 13.02 -24.66
C SER A 260 -10.44 14.13 -24.37
N THR A 261 -11.43 13.88 -23.52
CA THR A 261 -12.44 14.88 -23.10
C THR A 261 -11.93 15.87 -22.06
N SER A 262 -10.80 15.59 -21.40
CA SER A 262 -10.23 16.44 -20.33
C SER A 262 -9.33 17.56 -20.86
N GLY A 263 -9.24 17.72 -22.19
CA GLY A 263 -8.29 18.60 -22.85
C GLY A 263 -6.94 17.93 -23.11
N GLN A 264 -6.15 18.51 -24.02
CA GLN A 264 -4.89 17.90 -24.47
C GLN A 264 -3.86 17.76 -23.35
N ASP A 265 -3.78 18.75 -22.45
CA ASP A 265 -2.78 18.77 -21.36
C ASP A 265 -3.05 17.73 -20.27
N LEU A 266 -4.32 17.36 -20.07
CA LEU A 266 -4.75 16.42 -19.04
C LEU A 266 -5.07 15.02 -19.58
N ASN A 267 -4.87 14.80 -20.88
CA ASN A 267 -5.05 13.50 -21.49
C ASN A 267 -3.89 12.55 -21.12
N ASN A 268 -4.24 11.37 -20.62
CA ASN A 268 -3.30 10.33 -20.19
C ASN A 268 -2.96 9.30 -21.28
N SER A 269 -3.55 9.34 -22.48
CA SER A 269 -3.26 8.37 -23.53
C SER A 269 -1.76 8.28 -23.87
N ILE A 270 -1.07 9.42 -23.96
CA ILE A 270 0.38 9.46 -24.24
C ILE A 270 1.18 8.87 -23.07
N GLU A 271 0.84 9.23 -21.84
CA GLU A 271 1.54 8.70 -20.66
C GLU A 271 1.38 7.18 -20.55
N ILE A 272 0.19 6.65 -20.88
CA ILE A 272 -0.08 5.20 -20.90
C ILE A 272 0.80 4.50 -21.95
N GLU A 273 0.86 5.02 -23.17
CA GLU A 273 1.68 4.41 -24.23
C GLU A 273 3.17 4.48 -23.92
N GLU A 274 3.65 5.59 -23.35
CA GLU A 274 5.04 5.68 -22.89
C GLU A 274 5.32 4.71 -21.75
N ILE A 275 4.41 4.58 -20.77
CA ILE A 275 4.55 3.57 -19.70
C ILE A 275 4.61 2.16 -20.28
N ARG A 276 3.76 1.83 -21.27
CA ARG A 276 3.76 0.51 -21.93
C ARG A 276 5.07 0.28 -22.67
N HIS A 277 5.54 1.26 -23.43
CA HIS A 277 6.79 1.20 -24.17
C HIS A 277 8.00 1.05 -23.22
N GLN A 278 8.13 1.90 -22.20
CA GLN A 278 9.23 1.80 -21.22
C GLN A 278 9.19 0.46 -20.45
N ARG A 279 8.00 -0.07 -20.13
CA ARG A 279 7.87 -1.41 -19.52
C ARG A 279 8.32 -2.54 -20.45
N SER A 280 8.03 -2.44 -21.76
CA SER A 280 8.50 -3.39 -22.76
C SER A 280 10.04 -3.36 -22.87
N GLU A 281 10.61 -2.16 -22.95
CA GLU A 281 12.06 -1.98 -23.02
C GLU A 281 12.76 -2.45 -21.74
N LEU A 282 12.17 -2.21 -20.57
CA LEU A 282 12.67 -2.69 -19.28
C LEU A 282 12.76 -4.22 -19.25
N ALA A 283 11.69 -4.91 -19.65
CA ALA A 283 11.69 -6.38 -19.75
C ALA A 283 12.75 -6.87 -20.73
N ARG A 284 12.84 -6.27 -21.92
CA ARG A 284 13.81 -6.64 -22.96
C ARG A 284 15.26 -6.49 -22.47
N VAL A 285 15.58 -5.39 -21.79
CA VAL A 285 16.92 -5.14 -21.25
C VAL A 285 17.29 -6.16 -20.17
N LEU A 286 16.32 -6.61 -19.38
CA LEU A 286 16.50 -7.63 -18.35
C LEU A 286 16.37 -9.08 -18.87
N GLY A 287 16.21 -9.28 -20.18
CA GLY A 287 16.18 -10.60 -20.81
C GLY A 287 14.81 -11.31 -20.81
N TYR A 288 13.72 -10.60 -20.51
CA TYR A 288 12.35 -11.14 -20.55
C TYR A 288 11.65 -10.80 -21.87
N LYS A 289 10.71 -11.65 -22.32
CA LYS A 289 9.95 -11.42 -23.57
C LYS A 289 8.88 -10.34 -23.40
N SER A 290 8.38 -10.16 -22.18
CA SER A 290 7.37 -9.15 -21.86
C SER A 290 7.48 -8.66 -20.42
N PHE A 291 6.89 -7.49 -20.14
CA PHE A 291 6.78 -6.98 -18.78
C PHE A 291 5.94 -7.89 -17.87
N ALA A 292 4.94 -8.58 -18.42
CA ALA A 292 4.13 -9.54 -17.66
C ALA A 292 5.00 -10.71 -17.17
N GLU A 293 5.84 -11.28 -18.04
CA GLU A 293 6.76 -12.37 -17.70
C GLU A 293 7.76 -11.93 -16.63
N MET A 294 8.37 -10.75 -16.81
CA MET A 294 9.25 -10.15 -15.80
C MET A 294 8.52 -9.97 -14.46
N SER A 295 7.28 -9.49 -14.48
CA SER A 295 6.46 -9.27 -13.28
C SER A 295 6.06 -10.58 -12.58
N MET A 296 5.95 -11.69 -13.32
CA MET A 296 5.63 -13.00 -12.77
C MET A 296 6.79 -13.62 -12.01
N SER A 297 8.04 -13.23 -12.29
CA SER A 297 9.23 -13.77 -11.60
C SER A 297 9.19 -13.65 -10.08
N THR A 298 8.46 -12.67 -9.54
CA THR A 298 8.29 -12.44 -8.10
C THR A 298 6.94 -12.91 -7.54
N LYS A 299 6.09 -13.54 -8.36
CA LYS A 299 4.71 -13.94 -8.00
C LYS A 299 4.56 -15.45 -7.92
N MET A 300 3.59 -15.89 -7.12
CA MET A 300 3.28 -17.32 -6.94
C MET A 300 2.52 -17.97 -8.11
N ALA A 301 2.04 -17.20 -9.09
CA ALA A 301 1.16 -17.70 -10.15
C ALA A 301 1.85 -18.69 -11.11
N GLY A 302 3.19 -18.76 -11.08
CA GLY A 302 4.00 -19.71 -11.85
C GLY A 302 4.19 -19.32 -13.32
N SER A 303 3.11 -19.02 -14.04
CA SER A 303 3.15 -18.63 -15.46
C SER A 303 2.03 -17.66 -15.84
N ILE A 304 2.16 -17.02 -17.01
CA ILE A 304 1.11 -16.14 -17.55
C ILE A 304 -0.10 -16.98 -17.98
N GLU A 305 0.15 -18.17 -18.52
CA GLU A 305 -0.86 -19.11 -18.98
C GLU A 305 -1.79 -19.54 -17.84
N ASN A 306 -1.23 -19.86 -16.66
CA ASN A 306 -2.02 -20.20 -15.47
C ASN A 306 -2.93 -19.05 -15.03
N VAL A 307 -2.43 -17.80 -15.11
CA VAL A 307 -3.23 -16.61 -14.78
C VAL A 307 -4.38 -16.44 -15.76
N LEU A 308 -4.12 -16.58 -17.07
CA LEU A 308 -5.16 -16.46 -18.09
C LEU A 308 -6.19 -17.58 -17.98
N GLU A 309 -5.77 -18.82 -17.77
CA GLU A 309 -6.66 -19.97 -17.57
C GLU A 309 -7.57 -19.77 -16.35
N MET A 310 -7.01 -19.32 -15.24
CA MET A 310 -7.78 -19.00 -14.03
C MET A 310 -8.83 -17.91 -14.32
N LEU A 311 -8.43 -16.80 -14.94
CA LEU A 311 -9.34 -15.68 -15.26
C LEU A 311 -10.44 -16.11 -16.25
N THR A 312 -10.11 -16.88 -17.28
CA THR A 312 -11.07 -17.40 -18.25
C THR A 312 -12.03 -18.40 -17.60
N THR A 313 -11.53 -19.27 -16.73
CA THR A 313 -12.38 -20.22 -15.99
C THR A 313 -13.36 -19.48 -15.08
N LEU A 314 -12.90 -18.48 -14.33
CA LEU A 314 -13.76 -17.63 -13.51
C LEU A 314 -14.82 -16.89 -14.34
N HIS A 315 -14.42 -16.33 -15.49
CA HIS A 315 -15.35 -15.67 -16.41
C HIS A 315 -16.45 -16.62 -16.89
N ILE A 316 -16.08 -17.79 -17.42
CA ILE A 316 -17.04 -18.79 -17.91
C ILE A 316 -18.00 -19.25 -16.80
N LYS A 317 -17.47 -19.49 -15.59
CA LYS A 317 -18.30 -19.97 -14.45
C LYS A 317 -19.22 -18.88 -13.88
N SER A 318 -18.86 -17.61 -14.00
CA SER A 318 -19.67 -16.49 -13.48
C SER A 318 -20.66 -15.92 -14.51
N GLN A 319 -20.48 -16.21 -15.80
CA GLN A 319 -21.24 -15.59 -16.89
C GLN A 319 -22.75 -15.81 -16.78
N ASP A 320 -23.20 -17.06 -16.66
CA ASP A 320 -24.64 -17.38 -16.60
C ASP A 320 -25.32 -16.76 -15.37
N SER A 321 -24.63 -16.78 -14.23
CA SER A 321 -25.11 -16.16 -12.98
C SER A 321 -25.19 -14.63 -13.14
N THR A 322 -24.18 -14.00 -13.74
CA THR A 322 -24.18 -12.56 -14.01
C THR A 322 -25.34 -12.15 -14.93
N PHE A 323 -25.58 -12.89 -16.01
CA PHE A 323 -26.71 -12.60 -16.91
C PHE A 323 -28.07 -12.85 -16.26
N LYS A 324 -28.15 -13.82 -15.35
CA LYS A 324 -29.36 -14.03 -14.55
C LYS A 324 -29.60 -12.85 -13.60
N GLU A 325 -28.58 -12.44 -12.83
CA GLU A 325 -28.68 -11.34 -11.88
C GLU A 325 -29.03 -10.00 -12.55
N ILE A 326 -28.45 -9.71 -13.72
CA ILE A 326 -28.80 -8.49 -14.48
C ILE A 326 -30.25 -8.53 -14.99
N ARG A 327 -30.74 -9.69 -15.43
CA ARG A 327 -32.16 -9.85 -15.82
C ARG A 327 -33.10 -9.69 -14.64
N GLU A 328 -32.78 -10.31 -13.50
CA GLU A 328 -33.56 -10.16 -12.26
C GLU A 328 -33.58 -8.69 -11.80
N LEU A 329 -32.46 -8.00 -11.91
CA LEU A 329 -32.36 -6.58 -11.59
C LEU A 329 -33.19 -5.71 -12.55
N GLN A 330 -33.19 -6.02 -13.85
CA GLN A 330 -34.02 -5.35 -14.85
C GLN A 330 -35.51 -5.57 -14.57
N ASP A 331 -35.92 -6.81 -14.26
CA ASP A 331 -37.32 -7.13 -13.92
C ASP A 331 -37.75 -6.41 -12.64
N PHE A 332 -36.88 -6.33 -11.64
CA PHE A 332 -37.08 -5.55 -10.42
C PHE A 332 -37.26 -4.06 -10.73
N ALA A 333 -36.39 -3.48 -11.56
CA ALA A 333 -36.49 -2.09 -11.98
C ALA A 333 -37.82 -1.81 -12.72
N ASN A 334 -38.21 -2.70 -13.63
CA ASN A 334 -39.46 -2.60 -14.39
C ASN A 334 -40.70 -2.62 -13.48
N LYS A 335 -40.73 -3.51 -12.48
CA LYS A 335 -41.79 -3.56 -11.46
C LYS A 335 -41.90 -2.26 -10.66
N ASN A 336 -40.78 -1.56 -10.48
CA ASN A 336 -40.70 -0.27 -9.81
C ASN A 336 -40.88 0.94 -10.77
N GLY A 337 -41.43 0.70 -11.96
CA GLY A 337 -41.82 1.75 -12.90
C GLY A 337 -40.73 2.20 -13.88
N PHE A 338 -39.55 1.59 -13.86
CA PHE A 338 -38.51 1.86 -14.87
C PHE A 338 -38.93 1.33 -16.25
N GLN A 339 -38.73 2.11 -17.31
CA GLN A 339 -39.18 1.77 -18.67
C GLN A 339 -38.02 1.59 -19.67
N ASP A 340 -36.77 1.79 -19.25
CA ASP A 340 -35.58 1.71 -20.10
C ASP A 340 -34.77 0.43 -19.82
N SER A 341 -33.74 0.19 -20.65
CA SER A 341 -32.70 -0.78 -20.31
C SER A 341 -31.75 -0.21 -19.27
N LEU A 342 -31.47 -0.97 -18.21
CA LEU A 342 -30.50 -0.61 -17.19
C LEU A 342 -29.14 -0.32 -17.83
N GLN A 343 -28.54 0.79 -17.40
CA GLN A 343 -27.19 1.19 -17.78
C GLN A 343 -26.26 1.06 -16.57
N LEU A 344 -24.94 1.17 -16.79
CA LEU A 344 -23.94 0.98 -15.72
C LEU A 344 -24.13 1.95 -14.53
N TRP A 345 -24.67 3.15 -14.75
CA TRP A 345 -25.00 4.12 -13.70
C TRP A 345 -26.35 3.87 -13.01
N ASP A 346 -27.15 2.93 -13.52
CA ASP A 346 -28.42 2.50 -12.90
C ASP A 346 -28.21 1.29 -11.96
N ILE A 347 -27.18 0.47 -12.22
CA ILE A 347 -26.95 -0.79 -11.49
C ILE A 347 -26.83 -0.57 -9.97
N PRO A 348 -25.95 0.31 -9.44
CA PRO A 348 -25.79 0.44 -7.98
C PRO A 348 -27.08 0.88 -7.26
N TYR A 349 -27.87 1.74 -7.91
CA TYR A 349 -29.13 2.25 -7.39
C TYR A 349 -30.19 1.14 -7.25
N TYR A 350 -30.46 0.40 -8.33
CA TYR A 350 -31.44 -0.69 -8.28
C TYR A 350 -30.94 -1.87 -7.46
N GLN A 351 -29.63 -2.13 -7.42
CA GLN A 351 -29.07 -3.23 -6.64
C GLN A 351 -29.24 -2.99 -5.14
N ARG A 352 -29.11 -1.73 -4.68
CA ARG A 352 -29.46 -1.32 -3.31
C ARG A 352 -30.95 -1.59 -3.03
N LEU A 353 -31.85 -1.04 -3.85
CA LEU A 353 -33.29 -1.19 -3.66
C LEU A 353 -33.74 -2.65 -3.68
N HIS A 354 -33.21 -3.46 -4.59
CA HIS A 354 -33.53 -4.88 -4.69
C HIS A 354 -33.05 -5.65 -3.45
N LYS A 355 -31.88 -5.32 -2.92
CA LYS A 355 -31.36 -5.90 -1.68
C LYS A 355 -32.22 -5.52 -0.48
N GLU A 356 -32.66 -4.27 -0.39
CA GLU A 356 -33.57 -3.78 0.66
C GLU A 356 -34.90 -4.56 0.63
N GLU A 357 -35.50 -4.76 -0.57
CA GLU A 357 -36.74 -5.52 -0.72
C GLU A 357 -36.59 -7.01 -0.39
N LEU A 358 -35.52 -7.66 -0.88
CA LEU A 358 -35.33 -9.10 -0.72
C LEU A 358 -35.10 -9.52 0.74
N PHE A 359 -34.29 -8.76 1.45
CA PHE A 359 -33.82 -9.18 2.76
C PHE A 359 -34.53 -8.48 3.91
N ASN A 360 -35.24 -7.36 3.65
CA ASN A 360 -35.82 -6.51 4.69
C ASN A 360 -34.82 -6.23 5.83
N ILE A 361 -33.54 -6.10 5.47
CA ILE A 361 -32.45 -5.85 6.41
C ILE A 361 -32.36 -4.35 6.58
N ASP A 362 -32.59 -3.92 7.81
CA ASP A 362 -32.29 -2.58 8.27
C ASP A 362 -30.82 -2.56 8.74
N ASP A 363 -29.95 -1.90 7.98
CA ASP A 363 -28.54 -1.76 8.31
C ASP A 363 -28.32 -1.08 9.68
N ASP A 364 -29.24 -0.21 10.12
CA ASP A 364 -29.16 0.42 11.45
C ASP A 364 -29.51 -0.56 12.57
N VAL A 365 -30.39 -1.54 12.32
CA VAL A 365 -30.64 -2.64 13.26
C VAL A 365 -29.44 -3.56 13.32
N VAL A 366 -28.88 -3.95 12.17
CA VAL A 366 -27.70 -4.84 12.10
C VAL A 366 -26.52 -4.22 12.84
N ARG A 367 -26.28 -2.91 12.69
CA ARG A 367 -25.19 -2.20 13.37
C ARG A 367 -25.23 -2.35 14.89
N GLN A 368 -26.43 -2.46 15.50
CA GLN A 368 -26.57 -2.64 16.95
C GLN A 368 -26.02 -3.98 17.45
N TYR A 369 -25.93 -5.00 16.60
CA TYR A 369 -25.40 -6.32 16.94
C TYR A 369 -23.87 -6.43 16.82
N PHE A 370 -23.20 -5.42 16.26
CA PHE A 370 -21.75 -5.42 16.03
C PHE A 370 -21.02 -4.28 16.76
N PRO A 371 -21.18 -4.11 18.09
CA PRO A 371 -20.34 -3.19 18.83
C PRO A 371 -18.88 -3.68 18.80
N LEU A 372 -17.94 -2.76 18.56
CA LEU A 372 -16.53 -3.09 18.33
C LEU A 372 -15.95 -4.02 19.39
N GLN A 373 -16.24 -3.77 20.67
CA GLN A 373 -15.71 -4.56 21.77
C GLN A 373 -16.16 -6.04 21.70
N ALA A 374 -17.45 -6.30 21.42
CA ALA A 374 -17.94 -7.67 21.28
C ALA A 374 -17.36 -8.38 20.06
N VAL A 375 -17.14 -7.65 18.97
CA VAL A 375 -16.47 -8.19 17.77
C VAL A 375 -15.03 -8.58 18.09
N LEU A 376 -14.27 -7.73 18.78
CA LEU A 376 -12.90 -8.02 19.18
C LEU A 376 -12.82 -9.23 20.11
N GLU A 377 -13.70 -9.33 21.10
CA GLU A 377 -13.79 -10.50 21.98
C GLU A 377 -14.08 -11.79 21.18
N GLY A 378 -15.02 -11.73 20.23
CA GLY A 378 -15.30 -12.86 19.34
C GLY A 378 -14.09 -13.29 18.51
N VAL A 379 -13.37 -12.33 17.92
CA VAL A 379 -12.16 -12.59 17.13
C VAL A 379 -11.04 -13.16 18.00
N PHE A 380 -10.82 -12.62 19.20
CA PHE A 380 -9.78 -13.10 20.11
C PHE A 380 -10.08 -14.52 20.62
N ASN A 381 -11.33 -14.82 20.94
CA ASN A 381 -11.77 -16.17 21.30
C ASN A 381 -11.57 -17.16 20.14
N LEU A 382 -11.86 -16.75 18.91
CA LEU A 382 -11.58 -17.57 17.73
C LEU A 382 -10.08 -17.84 17.57
N CYS A 383 -9.24 -16.82 17.72
CA CYS A 383 -7.79 -16.97 17.69
C CYS A 383 -7.28 -17.92 18.79
N GLN A 384 -7.84 -17.83 20.00
CA GLN A 384 -7.51 -18.73 21.10
C GLN A 384 -7.85 -20.18 20.74
N ASN A 385 -9.05 -20.44 20.20
CA ASN A 385 -9.49 -21.78 19.83
C ASN A 385 -8.68 -22.40 18.68
N LEU A 386 -8.27 -21.59 17.70
CA LEU A 386 -7.54 -22.07 16.52
C LEU A 386 -6.03 -22.20 16.75
N PHE A 387 -5.44 -21.29 17.52
CA PHE A 387 -3.99 -21.14 17.61
C PHE A 387 -3.43 -21.31 19.03
N ASN A 388 -4.27 -21.54 20.04
CA ASN A 388 -3.88 -21.62 21.46
C ASN A 388 -3.08 -20.38 21.93
N ILE A 389 -3.48 -19.20 21.45
CA ILE A 389 -2.92 -17.92 21.89
C ILE A 389 -3.93 -17.14 22.72
N THR A 390 -3.45 -16.35 23.68
CA THR A 390 -4.29 -15.43 24.46
C THR A 390 -3.94 -14.01 24.07
N ILE A 391 -4.96 -13.21 23.73
CA ILE A 391 -4.80 -11.79 23.41
C ILE A 391 -5.40 -10.97 24.55
N LYS A 392 -4.61 -10.04 25.10
CA LYS A 392 -5.05 -9.17 26.21
C LYS A 392 -4.74 -7.72 25.90
N GLU A 393 -5.69 -6.84 26.18
CA GLU A 393 -5.43 -5.40 26.22
C GLU A 393 -4.40 -5.13 27.31
N CYS A 394 -3.47 -4.23 27.06
CA CYS A 394 -2.42 -3.89 28.00
C CYS A 394 -2.94 -2.88 29.02
N ASP A 395 -2.90 -3.22 30.30
CA ASP A 395 -3.34 -2.34 31.41
C ASP A 395 -2.39 -1.15 31.61
N GLU A 396 -1.14 -1.28 31.17
CA GLU A 396 -0.15 -0.20 31.23
C GLU A 396 -0.45 0.86 30.16
N LYS A 397 -0.25 2.14 30.51
CA LYS A 397 -0.34 3.23 29.54
C LYS A 397 0.83 3.15 28.56
N ILE A 398 0.60 2.50 27.42
CA ILE A 398 1.53 2.45 26.31
C ILE A 398 1.38 3.71 25.46
N GLU A 399 2.51 4.28 25.07
CA GLU A 399 2.52 5.44 24.19
C GLU A 399 1.99 5.09 22.80
N ALA A 400 1.11 5.95 22.29
CA ALA A 400 0.47 5.82 20.98
C ALA A 400 0.26 7.20 20.36
N TRP A 401 -0.02 7.23 19.06
CA TRP A 401 -0.22 8.46 18.30
C TRP A 401 -1.59 9.12 18.50
N HIS A 402 -2.57 8.42 19.09
CA HIS A 402 -3.92 8.93 19.34
C HIS A 402 -4.54 8.24 20.56
N ALA A 403 -5.45 8.93 21.26
CA ALA A 403 -6.05 8.44 22.52
C ALA A 403 -6.94 7.20 22.34
N ASP A 404 -7.56 7.05 21.16
CA ASP A 404 -8.39 5.90 20.82
C ASP A 404 -7.61 4.63 20.47
N VAL A 405 -6.27 4.71 20.42
CA VAL A 405 -5.42 3.57 20.05
C VAL A 405 -5.29 2.66 21.25
N LYS A 406 -5.61 1.39 21.05
CA LYS A 406 -5.44 0.33 22.04
C LYS A 406 -4.18 -0.48 21.75
N PHE A 407 -3.53 -0.96 22.81
CA PHE A 407 -2.37 -1.85 22.69
C PHE A 407 -2.69 -3.22 23.28
N TYR A 408 -2.34 -4.28 22.56
CA TYR A 408 -2.60 -5.66 22.93
C TYR A 408 -1.32 -6.47 22.97
N LYS A 409 -1.22 -7.38 23.93
CA LYS A 409 -0.17 -8.39 24.05
C LYS A 409 -0.72 -9.77 23.68
N ILE A 410 0.09 -10.57 23.01
CA ILE A 410 -0.23 -11.92 22.56
C ILE A 410 0.67 -12.90 23.32
N PHE A 411 0.05 -13.87 23.98
CA PHE A 411 0.72 -14.89 24.77
C PHE A 411 0.51 -16.27 24.16
N ASP A 412 1.53 -17.10 24.16
CA ASP A 412 1.40 -18.51 23.79
C ASP A 412 0.73 -19.35 24.91
N ALA A 413 0.55 -20.64 24.66
CA ALA A 413 -0.06 -21.57 25.63
C ALA A 413 0.73 -21.71 26.94
N SER A 414 2.01 -21.34 26.98
CA SER A 414 2.84 -21.34 28.20
C SER A 414 2.70 -20.05 29.01
N GLY A 415 2.00 -19.04 28.47
CA GLY A 415 1.89 -17.71 29.07
C GLY A 415 3.06 -16.78 28.71
N LYS A 416 3.93 -17.15 27.77
CA LYS A 416 5.03 -16.31 27.31
C LYS A 416 4.52 -15.31 26.27
N GLU A 417 4.90 -14.04 26.42
CA GLU A 417 4.61 -13.01 25.41
C GLU A 417 5.39 -13.32 24.12
N ILE A 418 4.67 -13.51 23.02
CA ILE A 418 5.24 -13.82 21.71
C ILE A 418 5.16 -12.64 20.74
N ALA A 419 4.17 -11.77 20.89
CA ALA A 419 3.95 -10.60 20.04
C ALA A 419 3.06 -9.55 20.73
N SER A 420 2.93 -8.39 20.10
CA SER A 420 2.05 -7.30 20.53
C SER A 420 1.60 -6.49 19.32
N PHE A 421 0.45 -5.81 19.40
CA PHE A 421 -0.03 -4.94 18.32
C PHE A 421 -0.79 -3.71 18.83
N TYR A 422 -0.79 -2.67 18.01
CA TYR A 422 -1.66 -1.50 18.16
C TYR A 422 -2.91 -1.67 17.32
N LEU A 423 -4.06 -1.24 17.85
CA LEU A 423 -5.32 -1.15 17.13
C LEU A 423 -5.80 0.30 17.14
N ASP A 424 -5.88 0.89 15.95
CA ASP A 424 -6.47 2.20 15.71
C ASP A 424 -7.74 2.03 14.86
N PRO A 425 -8.92 1.89 15.48
CA PRO A 425 -10.11 1.39 14.79
C PRO A 425 -10.94 2.48 14.10
N TYR A 426 -10.81 3.74 14.51
CA TYR A 426 -11.71 4.81 14.06
C TYR A 426 -11.15 5.60 12.88
N SER A 427 -12.05 6.11 12.05
CA SER A 427 -11.71 7.01 10.95
C SER A 427 -11.42 8.41 11.49
N ARG A 428 -10.39 9.07 10.94
CA ARG A 428 -10.04 10.47 11.21
C ARG A 428 -9.56 11.08 9.88
N SER A 429 -10.51 11.47 9.04
CA SER A 429 -10.28 11.80 7.62
C SER A 429 -9.25 12.89 7.36
N GLU A 430 -9.01 13.78 8.32
CA GLU A 430 -8.05 14.87 8.19
C GLU A 430 -6.59 14.41 8.42
N GLU A 431 -6.37 13.36 9.21
CA GLU A 431 -5.04 12.95 9.67
C GLU A 431 -4.71 11.46 9.48
N LYS A 432 -5.69 10.62 9.13
CA LYS A 432 -5.49 9.18 8.95
C LYS A 432 -5.91 8.76 7.54
N LEU A 433 -5.07 7.97 6.88
CA LEU A 433 -5.40 7.42 5.56
C LEU A 433 -6.64 6.53 5.65
N SER A 434 -7.53 6.70 4.67
CA SER A 434 -8.72 5.88 4.52
C SER A 434 -8.36 4.43 4.19
N GLY A 435 -9.18 3.48 4.65
CA GLY A 435 -9.01 2.05 4.40
C GLY A 435 -8.55 1.30 5.64
N SER A 436 -8.23 0.02 5.45
CA SER A 436 -7.68 -0.85 6.50
C SER A 436 -6.23 -1.20 6.13
N LEU A 437 -5.30 -0.93 7.04
CA LEU A 437 -3.87 -1.11 6.83
C LEU A 437 -3.31 -1.95 7.99
N MET A 438 -2.32 -2.80 7.68
CA MET A 438 -1.49 -3.46 8.66
C MET A 438 -0.04 -3.05 8.38
N GLU A 439 0.64 -2.54 9.40
CA GLU A 439 2.05 -2.20 9.32
C GLU A 439 2.84 -2.96 10.38
N ILE A 440 4.03 -3.43 10.01
CA ILE A 440 4.93 -4.08 10.95
C ILE A 440 5.61 -2.99 11.77
N GLY A 441 5.35 -2.98 13.08
CA GLY A 441 6.03 -2.05 14.00
C GLY A 441 7.49 -2.42 14.24
N ARG A 442 7.72 -3.68 14.65
CA ARG A 442 9.07 -4.24 14.85
C ARG A 442 9.08 -5.72 14.51
N SER A 443 10.05 -6.13 13.71
CA SER A 443 10.39 -7.54 13.53
C SER A 443 11.46 -7.94 14.55
N LYS A 444 11.33 -9.11 15.18
CA LYS A 444 12.49 -9.79 15.76
C LYS A 444 13.23 -10.37 14.56
N GLY A 445 14.40 -9.81 14.21
CA GLY A 445 15.20 -10.26 13.07
C GLY A 445 15.45 -11.77 13.08
N PHE A 446 15.92 -12.33 11.97
CA PHE A 446 15.95 -13.79 11.75
C PHE A 446 16.77 -14.58 12.79
N TYR A 447 17.59 -13.91 13.60
CA TYR A 447 18.57 -14.53 14.48
C TYR A 447 18.54 -14.00 15.92
N HIS A 448 17.38 -13.53 16.39
CA HIS A 448 17.13 -13.14 17.78
C HIS A 448 16.19 -14.08 18.53
#